data_AF-A0AAD1NI40-F1
#
_entry.id   AF-A0AAD1NI40-F1
#
_cell.length_a   1.000
_cell.length_b   1.000
_cell.length_c   1.000
_cell.angle_alpha   90.00
_cell.angle_beta   90.00
_cell.angle_gamma   90.00
#
_symmetry.space_group_name_H-M   'P 1'
#
loop_
_entity.id
_entity.type
_entity.pdbx_description
1 polymer ?
#
loop_
_entity_poly.entity_id
_entity_poly.type
_entity_poly.pdbx_seq_one_letter_code
_entity_poly.pdbx_strand_id
1 'polypeptide(L)'
;MYLSYNGNLLIHGCLPLHENGDFKSFTIDKKAYAGRDLLDFFDSEVRKCLAHPEESEDLATDLMWYLWVGECSSLFGKTAMTTFERYYIKDKSTHVEKKNPYYQLREQPKIITKILENFGLDENGHLVNGHTPIKEKNGENPIKADGKLIVIDGGFAKAYQKETGIAGYTLLYNSFGIQLVAHQPFSTVKAAVEKGTDIISLKRLVAEVDERKRVKDTNVGQTLLSEIADLEVLFEHYEDY
;
A
#
# COMPACT_ATOMS: atom_id res chain seq x y z
N MET A 1 6.33 5.35 4.36
CA MET A 1 5.99 5.26 2.91
C MET A 1 5.43 3.89 2.51
N TYR A 2 6.03 2.80 2.98
CA TYR A 2 5.55 1.42 2.81
C TYR A 2 5.74 0.64 4.12
N LEU A 3 5.25 -0.59 4.19
CA LEU A 3 5.52 -1.52 5.27
C LEU A 3 5.71 -2.94 4.71
N SER A 4 6.87 -3.55 4.99
CA SER A 4 7.09 -4.98 4.75
C SER A 4 6.70 -5.76 5.99
N TYR A 5 5.72 -6.67 5.90
CA TYR A 5 5.20 -7.39 7.05
C TYR A 5 4.69 -8.79 6.69
N ASN A 6 5.18 -9.79 7.43
CA ASN A 6 4.96 -11.22 7.27
C ASN A 6 5.12 -11.69 5.81
N GLY A 7 6.17 -11.21 5.13
CA GLY A 7 6.45 -11.54 3.73
C GLY A 7 5.59 -10.77 2.69
N ASN A 8 4.76 -9.83 3.12
CA ASN A 8 3.93 -9.00 2.23
C ASN A 8 4.43 -7.56 2.20
N LEU A 9 4.16 -6.86 1.09
CA LEU A 9 4.46 -5.45 0.92
C LEU A 9 3.17 -4.63 0.98
N LEU A 10 3.09 -3.65 1.87
CA LEU A 10 1.97 -2.74 1.98
C LEU A 10 2.40 -1.35 1.48
N ILE A 11 1.71 -0.82 0.47
CA ILE A 11 1.95 0.55 -0.05
C ILE A 11 0.66 1.36 -0.07
N HIS A 12 0.74 2.66 0.18
CA HIS A 12 -0.44 3.53 0.19
C HIS A 12 -0.84 3.98 -1.22
N GLY A 13 0.05 4.65 -1.97
CA GLY A 13 -0.27 5.19 -3.29
C GLY A 13 0.19 4.27 -4.44
N CYS A 14 1.37 4.54 -4.97
CA CYS A 14 1.96 3.78 -6.07
C CYS A 14 3.48 3.68 -5.93
N LEU A 15 4.09 2.83 -6.75
CA LEU A 15 5.52 2.84 -6.99
C LEU A 15 5.79 3.44 -8.38
N PRO A 16 6.61 4.49 -8.53
CA PRO A 16 6.84 5.09 -9.84
C PRO A 16 7.46 4.12 -10.84
N LEU A 17 6.75 3.84 -11.94
CA LEU A 17 7.24 2.98 -13.03
C LEU A 17 7.29 3.73 -14.36
N HIS A 18 8.18 3.30 -15.24
CA HIS A 18 8.12 3.57 -16.67
C HIS A 18 7.10 2.64 -17.35
N GLU A 19 6.68 2.97 -18.57
CA GLU A 19 5.71 2.16 -19.34
C GLU A 19 6.23 0.76 -19.66
N ASN A 20 7.55 0.56 -19.68
CA ASN A 20 8.19 -0.75 -19.86
C ASN A 20 8.27 -1.59 -18.56
N GLY A 21 7.83 -1.05 -17.41
CA GLY A 21 7.88 -1.72 -16.11
C GLY A 21 9.21 -1.59 -15.36
N ASP A 22 10.14 -0.76 -15.81
CA ASP A 22 11.31 -0.38 -15.01
C ASP A 22 10.95 0.68 -13.97
N PHE A 23 11.68 0.67 -12.85
CA PHE A 23 11.50 1.65 -11.80
C PHE A 23 11.93 3.02 -12.31
N LYS A 24 11.02 4.00 -12.19
CA LYS A 24 11.33 5.38 -12.54
C LYS A 24 12.23 5.98 -11.48
N SER A 25 13.30 6.64 -11.92
CA SER A 25 14.27 7.28 -11.04
C SER A 25 13.97 8.75 -10.80
N PHE A 26 14.28 9.21 -9.59
CA PHE A 26 14.31 10.62 -9.20
C PHE A 26 15.75 10.99 -8.89
N THR A 27 16.28 12.03 -9.54
CA THR A 27 17.68 12.45 -9.36
C THR A 27 17.73 13.76 -8.60
N ILE A 28 18.50 13.78 -7.52
CA ILE A 28 18.79 14.96 -6.72
C ILE A 28 20.24 14.94 -6.27
N ASP A 29 20.90 16.09 -6.27
CA ASP A 29 22.33 16.22 -5.93
C ASP A 29 23.23 15.19 -6.65
N LYS A 30 22.94 14.95 -7.93
CA LYS A 30 23.64 13.98 -8.81
C LYS A 30 23.50 12.51 -8.38
N LYS A 31 22.64 12.20 -7.41
CA LYS A 31 22.30 10.84 -7.01
C LYS A 31 20.90 10.49 -7.49
N ALA A 32 20.78 9.34 -8.17
CA ALA A 32 19.52 8.82 -8.63
C ALA A 32 18.98 7.77 -7.64
N TYR A 33 17.69 7.85 -7.34
CA TYR A 33 16.97 6.92 -6.48
C TYR A 33 15.81 6.31 -7.26
N ALA A 34 15.59 5.00 -7.15
CA ALA A 34 14.50 4.29 -7.81
C ALA A 34 14.01 3.11 -6.93
N GLY A 35 12.79 2.65 -7.16
CA GLY A 35 12.24 1.50 -6.43
C GLY A 35 12.20 1.74 -4.91
N ARG A 36 12.64 0.76 -4.13
CA ARG A 36 12.77 0.83 -2.67
C ARG A 36 13.62 2.02 -2.23
N ASP A 37 14.79 2.24 -2.83
CA ASP A 37 15.72 3.32 -2.43
C ASP A 37 15.07 4.70 -2.55
N LEU A 38 14.17 4.89 -3.52
CA LEU A 38 13.39 6.12 -3.67
C LEU A 38 12.40 6.32 -2.53
N LEU A 39 11.71 5.25 -2.12
CA LEU A 39 10.75 5.33 -1.02
C LEU A 39 11.45 5.48 0.32
N ASP A 40 12.59 4.84 0.52
CA ASP A 40 13.43 4.99 1.71
C ASP A 40 13.96 6.44 1.81
N PHE A 41 14.42 7.01 0.69
CA PHE A 41 14.82 8.42 0.61
C PHE A 41 13.67 9.39 0.95
N PHE A 42 12.50 9.21 0.35
CA PHE A 42 11.35 10.06 0.68
C PHE A 42 10.90 9.88 2.14
N ASP A 43 10.94 8.67 2.69
CA ASP A 43 10.57 8.43 4.10
C ASP A 43 11.55 9.14 5.05
N SER A 44 12.86 9.10 4.77
CA SER A 44 13.86 9.79 5.59
C SER A 44 13.69 11.30 5.55
N GLU A 45 13.45 11.88 4.36
CA GLU A 45 13.27 13.34 4.21
C GLU A 45 11.96 13.81 4.85
N VAL A 46 10.87 13.07 4.70
CA VAL A 46 9.61 13.40 5.40
C VAL A 46 9.77 13.34 6.91
N ARG A 47 10.47 12.33 7.45
CA ARG A 47 10.75 12.25 8.89
C ARG A 47 11.60 13.42 9.37
N LYS A 48 12.60 13.82 8.59
CA LYS A 48 13.44 14.98 8.89
C LYS A 48 12.62 16.28 8.91
N CYS A 49 11.78 16.51 7.90
CA CYS A 49 10.87 17.66 7.84
C CYS A 49 9.95 17.70 9.06
N LEU A 50 9.34 16.57 9.44
CA LEU A 50 8.44 16.50 10.60
C LEU A 50 9.16 16.66 11.95
N ALA A 51 10.44 16.30 12.04
CA ALA A 51 11.24 16.45 13.25
C ALA A 51 11.74 17.89 13.46
N HIS A 52 11.82 18.68 12.39
CA HIS A 52 12.31 20.06 12.37
C HIS A 52 11.30 21.02 11.72
N PRO A 53 10.08 21.16 12.28
CA PRO A 53 9.01 21.96 11.67
C PRO A 53 9.31 23.47 11.58
N GLU A 54 10.32 23.94 12.31
CA GLU A 54 10.83 25.31 12.24
C GLU A 54 11.66 25.61 10.98
N GLU A 55 12.23 24.58 10.35
CA GLU A 55 12.99 24.69 9.11
C GLU A 55 12.02 24.66 7.93
N SER A 56 12.00 25.71 7.11
CA SER A 56 11.07 25.84 5.98
C SER A 56 11.74 26.01 4.62
N GLU A 57 13.04 26.31 4.59
CA GLU A 57 13.84 26.55 3.38
C GLU A 57 14.87 25.45 3.17
N ASP A 58 14.43 24.19 3.32
CA ASP A 58 15.28 23.02 3.17
C ASP A 58 14.69 21.97 2.22
N LEU A 59 15.56 21.06 1.78
CA LEU A 59 15.17 20.01 0.87
C LEU A 59 14.05 19.11 1.43
N ALA A 60 14.06 18.86 2.74
CA ALA A 60 13.08 17.99 3.36
C ALA A 60 11.66 18.57 3.22
N THR A 61 11.55 19.89 3.43
CA THR A 61 10.30 20.65 3.25
C THR A 61 9.87 20.69 1.79
N ASP A 62 10.79 20.96 0.86
CA ASP A 62 10.51 20.91 -0.58
C ASP A 62 10.00 19.52 -1.01
N LEU A 63 10.57 18.44 -0.48
CA LEU A 63 10.16 17.08 -0.80
C LEU A 63 8.80 16.72 -0.21
N MET A 64 8.45 17.24 0.97
CA MET A 64 7.12 17.09 1.54
C MET A 64 6.05 17.68 0.61
N TRP A 65 6.30 18.86 0.04
CA TRP A 65 5.42 19.46 -0.97
C TRP A 65 5.46 18.72 -2.30
N TYR A 66 6.65 18.30 -2.76
CA TYR A 66 6.82 17.53 -3.98
C TYR A 66 6.03 16.23 -3.94
N LEU A 67 5.95 15.54 -2.80
CA LEU A 67 5.16 14.31 -2.68
C LEU A 67 3.67 14.52 -2.95
N TRP A 68 3.15 15.75 -2.86
CA TRP A 68 1.76 16.04 -3.19
C TRP A 68 1.50 16.12 -4.70
N VAL A 69 2.47 16.56 -5.51
CA VAL A 69 2.23 16.93 -6.93
C VAL A 69 3.25 16.38 -7.93
N GLY A 70 4.35 15.83 -7.43
CA GLY A 70 5.50 15.39 -8.21
C GLY A 70 5.25 14.09 -8.97
N GLU A 71 5.75 14.02 -10.20
CA GLU A 71 5.55 12.85 -11.07
C GLU A 71 6.17 11.55 -10.52
N CYS A 72 7.30 11.66 -9.80
CA CYS A 72 7.93 10.52 -9.14
C CYS A 72 7.44 10.32 -7.70
N SER A 73 6.40 11.03 -7.27
CA SER A 73 5.83 10.81 -5.94
C SER A 73 5.13 9.44 -5.87
N SER A 74 5.41 8.71 -4.79
CA SER A 74 4.72 7.48 -4.43
C SER A 74 3.30 7.73 -3.87
N LEU A 75 2.93 8.98 -3.60
CA LEU A 75 1.64 9.36 -3.02
C LEU A 75 0.69 10.02 -4.04
N PHE A 76 1.23 10.71 -5.04
CA PHE A 76 0.43 11.45 -6.03
C PHE A 76 -0.04 10.57 -7.20
N GLY A 77 0.87 9.76 -7.75
CA GLY A 77 0.54 8.76 -8.78
C GLY A 77 0.08 9.31 -10.13
N LYS A 78 0.39 10.57 -10.46
CA LYS A 78 0.07 11.21 -11.74
C LYS A 78 1.26 12.03 -12.23
N THR A 79 1.27 12.39 -13.51
CA THR A 79 2.36 13.18 -14.11
C THR A 79 2.30 14.66 -13.74
N ALA A 80 1.10 15.21 -13.57
CA ALA A 80 0.87 16.59 -13.18
C ALA A 80 -0.52 16.74 -12.55
N MET A 81 -0.67 17.74 -11.67
CA MET A 81 -1.95 18.15 -11.12
C MET A 81 -2.57 19.22 -12.01
N THR A 82 -3.84 19.08 -12.38
CA THR A 82 -4.54 20.01 -13.30
C THR A 82 -5.62 20.83 -12.62
N THR A 83 -5.50 21.04 -11.30
CA THR A 83 -6.54 21.69 -10.48
C THR A 83 -6.83 23.10 -10.95
N PHE A 84 -5.81 23.88 -11.30
CA PHE A 84 -6.01 25.26 -11.76
C PHE A 84 -6.56 25.32 -13.18
N GLU A 85 -6.11 24.45 -14.07
CA GLU A 85 -6.65 24.29 -15.42
C GLU A 85 -8.15 23.99 -15.36
N ARG A 86 -8.58 23.13 -14.43
CA ARG A 86 -10.00 22.82 -14.19
C ARG A 86 -10.82 24.01 -13.73
N TYR A 87 -10.22 24.93 -12.97
CA TYR A 87 -10.92 26.12 -12.47
C TYR A 87 -10.94 27.27 -13.48
N TYR A 88 -9.86 27.47 -14.22
CA TYR A 88 -9.64 28.69 -14.99
C TYR A 88 -9.67 28.49 -16.50
N ILE A 89 -9.49 27.27 -17.00
CA ILE A 89 -9.43 26.96 -18.44
C ILE A 89 -10.67 26.15 -18.85
N LYS A 90 -11.45 26.67 -19.81
CA LYS A 90 -12.65 25.98 -20.31
C LYS A 90 -12.35 24.72 -21.11
N ASP A 91 -11.19 24.68 -21.78
CA ASP A 91 -10.77 23.53 -22.58
C ASP A 91 -10.44 22.32 -21.69
N LYS A 92 -11.30 21.30 -21.76
CA LYS A 92 -11.18 20.05 -20.98
C LYS A 92 -9.98 19.20 -21.35
N SER A 93 -9.37 19.42 -22.53
CA SER A 93 -8.14 18.71 -22.91
C SER A 93 -7.00 18.96 -21.92
N THR A 94 -6.98 20.16 -21.31
CA THR A 94 -6.00 20.57 -20.29
C THR A 94 -6.23 19.97 -18.91
N HIS A 95 -7.37 19.29 -18.68
CA HIS A 95 -7.76 18.75 -17.37
C HIS A 95 -7.31 17.29 -17.18
N VAL A 96 -6.63 16.72 -18.19
CA VAL A 96 -6.25 15.32 -18.22
C VAL A 96 -5.02 15.10 -17.34
N GLU A 97 -5.21 14.32 -16.27
CA GLU A 97 -4.12 13.89 -15.41
C GLU A 97 -3.70 12.48 -15.80
N LYS A 98 -2.57 12.35 -16.50
CA LYS A 98 -2.03 11.04 -16.88
C LYS A 98 -1.58 10.32 -15.62
N LYS A 99 -2.16 9.14 -15.37
CA LYS A 99 -1.78 8.29 -14.23
C LYS A 99 -0.39 7.69 -14.45
N ASN A 100 0.30 7.42 -13.35
CA ASN A 100 1.55 6.69 -13.37
C ASN A 100 1.33 5.29 -14.01
N PRO A 101 2.25 4.82 -14.89
CA PRO A 101 2.18 3.50 -15.50
C PRO A 101 1.94 2.34 -14.53
N TYR A 102 2.35 2.48 -13.28
CA TYR A 102 2.05 1.56 -12.19
C TYR A 102 0.59 1.09 -12.16
N TYR A 103 -0.39 1.98 -12.31
CA TYR A 103 -1.80 1.60 -12.20
C TYR A 103 -2.28 0.64 -13.30
N GLN A 104 -1.63 0.65 -14.46
CA GLN A 104 -1.89 -0.31 -15.54
C GLN A 104 -1.03 -1.57 -15.37
N LEU A 105 0.24 -1.40 -15.02
CA LEU A 105 1.21 -2.49 -14.94
C LEU A 105 1.00 -3.40 -13.72
N ARG A 106 0.40 -2.88 -12.64
CA ARG A 106 0.10 -3.65 -11.41
C ARG A 106 -0.90 -4.78 -11.62
N GLU A 107 -1.58 -4.84 -12.77
CA GLU A 107 -2.44 -5.97 -13.15
C GLU A 107 -1.61 -7.20 -13.61
N GLN A 108 -0.30 -7.06 -13.83
CA GLN A 108 0.56 -8.11 -14.35
C GLN A 108 1.35 -8.80 -13.22
N PRO A 109 1.26 -10.13 -13.04
CA PRO A 109 1.96 -10.86 -11.98
C PRO A 109 3.48 -10.64 -11.98
N LYS A 110 4.09 -10.58 -13.16
CA LYS A 110 5.55 -10.35 -13.32
C LYS A 110 6.00 -9.01 -12.75
N ILE A 111 5.17 -7.96 -12.90
CA ILE A 111 5.48 -6.64 -12.35
C ILE A 111 5.39 -6.70 -10.82
N ILE A 112 4.39 -7.38 -10.26
CA ILE A 112 4.26 -7.53 -8.82
C ILE A 112 5.44 -8.30 -8.23
N THR A 113 5.85 -9.43 -8.84
CA THR A 113 7.06 -10.16 -8.42
C THR A 113 8.30 -9.26 -8.46
N LYS A 114 8.54 -8.52 -9.55
CA LYS A 114 9.67 -7.58 -9.66
C LYS A 114 9.66 -6.52 -8.56
N ILE A 115 8.47 -6.03 -8.19
CA ILE A 115 8.32 -5.11 -7.06
C ILE A 115 8.70 -5.81 -5.76
N LEU A 116 8.15 -6.99 -5.44
CA LEU A 116 8.46 -7.71 -4.20
C LEU A 116 9.97 -7.98 -4.05
N GLU A 117 10.63 -8.45 -5.11
CA GLU A 117 12.07 -8.68 -5.16
C GLU A 117 12.87 -7.40 -4.86
N ASN A 118 12.46 -6.26 -5.41
CA ASN A 118 13.11 -4.97 -5.16
C ASN A 118 13.01 -4.53 -3.68
N PHE A 119 12.01 -5.02 -2.95
CA PHE A 119 11.86 -4.80 -1.51
C PHE A 119 12.49 -5.92 -0.66
N GLY A 120 13.18 -6.87 -1.28
CA GLY A 120 13.81 -8.01 -0.59
C GLY A 120 12.80 -9.04 -0.09
N LEU A 121 11.64 -9.13 -0.73
CA LEU A 121 10.58 -10.07 -0.38
C LEU A 121 10.53 -11.24 -1.36
N ASP A 122 10.02 -12.36 -0.86
CA ASP A 122 9.81 -13.58 -1.64
C ASP A 122 8.66 -13.41 -2.66
N GLU A 123 8.73 -14.14 -3.77
CA GLU A 123 7.71 -14.07 -4.81
C GLU A 123 6.34 -14.61 -4.38
N ASN A 124 6.28 -15.42 -3.32
CA ASN A 124 5.03 -15.91 -2.72
C ASN A 124 4.35 -14.85 -1.84
N GLY A 125 5.01 -13.71 -1.61
CA GLY A 125 4.42 -12.55 -0.96
C GLY A 125 3.32 -11.89 -1.79
N HIS A 126 2.58 -10.98 -1.15
CA HIS A 126 1.52 -10.20 -1.80
C HIS A 126 1.83 -8.71 -1.72
N LEU A 127 1.50 -7.98 -2.79
CA LEU A 127 1.42 -6.52 -2.74
C LEU A 127 0.02 -6.13 -2.29
N VAL A 128 -0.06 -5.42 -1.16
CA VAL A 128 -1.30 -4.82 -0.66
C VAL A 128 -1.25 -3.33 -0.95
N ASN A 129 -2.11 -2.85 -1.85
CA ASN A 129 -2.14 -1.46 -2.28
C ASN A 129 -3.37 -0.74 -1.72
N GLY A 130 -3.12 0.29 -0.91
CA GLY A 130 -4.13 1.19 -0.38
C GLY A 130 -4.63 2.26 -1.36
N HIS A 131 -5.41 3.20 -0.83
CA HIS A 131 -5.81 4.50 -1.41
C HIS A 131 -6.64 4.47 -2.71
N THR A 132 -6.54 3.43 -3.53
CA THR A 132 -7.19 3.36 -4.83
C THR A 132 -8.62 2.83 -4.68
N PRO A 133 -9.66 3.63 -4.95
CA PRO A 133 -11.02 3.16 -4.79
C PRO A 133 -11.35 2.04 -5.77
N ILE A 134 -11.89 0.93 -5.24
CA ILE A 134 -12.33 -0.21 -6.06
C ILE A 134 -13.78 -0.02 -6.45
N LYS A 135 -14.04 0.06 -7.76
CA LYS A 135 -15.39 0.23 -8.32
C LYS A 135 -16.01 -1.13 -8.60
N GLU A 136 -16.30 -1.88 -7.54
CA GLU A 136 -16.84 -3.24 -7.65
C GLU A 136 -18.16 -3.30 -8.41
N LYS A 137 -19.03 -2.28 -8.26
CA LYS A 137 -20.25 -2.10 -9.08
C LYS A 137 -20.00 -2.12 -10.59
N ASN A 138 -18.81 -1.71 -11.02
CA ASN A 138 -18.41 -1.68 -12.43
C ASN A 138 -17.64 -2.94 -12.84
N GLY A 139 -17.61 -3.98 -12.01
CA GLY A 139 -16.94 -5.25 -12.27
C GLY A 139 -15.45 -5.26 -11.91
N GLU A 140 -14.93 -4.24 -11.22
CA GLU A 140 -13.53 -4.23 -10.79
C GLU A 140 -13.28 -5.24 -9.66
N ASN A 141 -12.26 -6.10 -9.85
CA ASN A 141 -11.84 -7.06 -8.84
C ASN A 141 -10.76 -6.44 -7.92
N PRO A 142 -10.91 -6.48 -6.58
CA PRO A 142 -9.87 -6.07 -5.65
C PRO A 142 -8.66 -7.02 -5.64
N ILE A 143 -8.83 -8.27 -6.09
CA ILE A 143 -7.75 -9.24 -6.27
C ILE A 143 -7.32 -9.20 -7.74
N LYS A 144 -6.06 -8.84 -7.97
CA LYS A 144 -5.48 -8.57 -9.28
C LYS A 144 -4.18 -9.37 -9.45
N ALA A 145 -3.63 -9.37 -10.67
CA ALA A 145 -2.35 -10.00 -10.97
C ALA A 145 -2.25 -11.46 -10.47
N ASP A 146 -3.24 -12.27 -10.83
CA ASP A 146 -3.35 -13.69 -10.45
C ASP A 146 -3.22 -13.94 -8.94
N GLY A 147 -3.81 -13.05 -8.13
CA GLY A 147 -3.80 -13.16 -6.67
C GLY A 147 -2.69 -12.38 -5.99
N LYS A 148 -1.64 -11.95 -6.71
CA LYS A 148 -0.47 -11.30 -6.11
C LYS A 148 -0.70 -9.85 -5.66
N LEU A 149 -1.71 -9.17 -6.22
CA LEU A 149 -2.07 -7.82 -5.82
C LEU A 149 -3.44 -7.81 -5.14
N ILE A 150 -3.49 -7.23 -3.95
CA ILE A 150 -4.70 -7.02 -3.18
C ILE A 150 -4.88 -5.51 -3.03
N VAL A 151 -5.91 -4.96 -3.66
CA VAL A 151 -6.25 -3.55 -3.49
C VAL A 151 -7.27 -3.42 -2.38
N ILE A 152 -6.91 -2.64 -1.37
CA ILE A 152 -7.79 -2.32 -0.24
C ILE A 152 -8.11 -0.84 -0.26
N ASP A 153 -9.40 -0.53 -0.33
CA ASP A 153 -9.91 0.81 -0.11
C ASP A 153 -10.70 0.78 1.20
N GLY A 154 -10.31 1.63 2.14
CA GLY A 154 -10.82 1.59 3.52
C GLY A 154 -12.35 1.54 3.60
N GLY A 155 -12.89 0.76 4.53
CA GLY A 155 -14.23 0.19 4.35
C GLY A 155 -15.41 0.71 5.17
N PHE A 156 -15.41 1.98 5.61
CA PHE A 156 -16.56 2.54 6.33
C PHE A 156 -16.88 4.01 6.02
N ALA A 157 -16.20 4.60 5.04
CA ALA A 157 -16.43 5.99 4.67
C ALA A 157 -17.72 6.11 3.83
N LYS A 158 -18.75 6.71 4.42
CA LYS A 158 -20.06 6.93 3.77
C LYS A 158 -19.99 7.63 2.41
N ALA A 159 -18.98 8.50 2.22
CA ALA A 159 -18.76 9.22 0.97
C ALA A 159 -18.44 8.30 -0.21
N TYR A 160 -17.73 7.18 0.01
CA TYR A 160 -17.25 6.30 -1.06
C TYR A 160 -18.23 5.19 -1.44
N GLN A 161 -19.23 4.89 -0.59
CA GLN A 161 -20.24 3.84 -0.83
C GLN A 161 -21.02 4.02 -2.15
N LYS A 162 -21.21 5.27 -2.60
CA LYS A 162 -21.85 5.56 -3.89
C LYS A 162 -21.03 4.99 -5.05
N GLU A 163 -19.71 5.14 -5.00
CA GLU A 163 -18.78 4.70 -6.04
C GLU A 163 -18.42 3.21 -5.92
N THR A 164 -18.12 2.73 -4.71
CA THR A 164 -17.65 1.34 -4.48
C THR A 164 -18.79 0.34 -4.48
N GLY A 165 -19.95 0.71 -3.94
CA GLY A 165 -21.13 -0.15 -3.81
C GLY A 165 -21.15 -1.09 -2.61
N ILE A 166 -20.07 -1.10 -1.84
CA ILE A 166 -19.96 -1.81 -0.56
C ILE A 166 -19.54 -0.81 0.53
N ALA A 167 -19.62 -1.19 1.80
CA ALA A 167 -19.02 -0.39 2.87
C ALA A 167 -17.50 -0.35 2.70
N GLY A 168 -16.91 -1.50 2.34
CA GLY A 168 -15.55 -1.69 1.83
C GLY A 168 -14.95 -3.00 2.33
N TYR A 169 -13.62 -3.11 2.36
CA TYR A 169 -12.94 -4.39 2.61
C TYR A 169 -12.20 -4.45 3.94
N THR A 170 -12.10 -5.65 4.50
CA THR A 170 -11.16 -6.01 5.55
C THR A 170 -10.28 -7.15 5.08
N LEU A 171 -8.97 -6.94 5.14
CA LEU A 171 -7.99 -7.98 4.90
C LEU A 171 -7.68 -8.69 6.23
N LEU A 172 -7.89 -10.01 6.27
CA LEU A 172 -7.59 -10.86 7.41
C LEU A 172 -6.39 -11.73 7.07
N TYR A 173 -5.41 -11.77 7.98
CA TYR A 173 -4.25 -12.66 7.89
C TYR A 173 -4.24 -13.56 9.12
N ASN A 174 -4.24 -14.87 8.92
CA ASN A 174 -4.14 -15.84 10.02
C ASN A 174 -3.23 -17.02 9.61
N SER A 175 -3.09 -18.01 10.49
CA SER A 175 -2.20 -19.15 10.26
C SER A 175 -2.54 -20.00 9.04
N PHE A 176 -3.75 -19.86 8.49
CA PHE A 176 -4.24 -20.58 7.31
C PHE A 176 -4.15 -19.75 6.01
N GLY A 177 -3.80 -18.47 6.10
CA GLY A 177 -3.58 -17.61 4.93
C GLY A 177 -4.31 -16.27 4.98
N ILE A 178 -4.65 -15.77 3.80
CA ILE A 178 -5.16 -14.41 3.57
C ILE A 178 -6.61 -14.47 3.08
N GLN A 179 -7.49 -13.74 3.75
CA GLN A 179 -8.90 -13.62 3.39
C GLN A 179 -9.29 -12.15 3.22
N LEU A 180 -10.02 -11.84 2.15
CA LEU A 180 -10.58 -10.53 1.91
C LEU A 180 -12.08 -10.59 2.19
N VAL A 181 -12.53 -9.82 3.16
CA VAL A 181 -13.94 -9.75 3.55
C VAL A 181 -14.54 -8.45 3.05
N ALA A 182 -15.57 -8.54 2.20
CA ALA A 182 -16.32 -7.40 1.71
C ALA A 182 -17.54 -7.15 2.61
N HIS A 183 -17.68 -5.93 3.12
CA HIS A 183 -18.77 -5.53 4.01
C HIS A 183 -19.88 -4.81 3.25
N GLN A 184 -21.12 -5.21 3.44
CA GLN A 184 -22.26 -4.46 2.90
C GLN A 184 -22.52 -3.17 3.70
N PRO A 185 -23.04 -2.10 3.07
CA PRO A 185 -23.44 -0.89 3.78
C PRO A 185 -24.50 -1.17 4.84
N PHE A 186 -24.45 -0.44 5.95
CA PHE A 186 -25.51 -0.47 6.95
C PHE A 186 -26.84 0.00 6.34
N SER A 187 -27.88 -0.79 6.54
CA SER A 187 -29.26 -0.39 6.29
C SER A 187 -29.77 0.51 7.43
N THR A 188 -31.03 0.92 7.39
CA THR A 188 -31.63 1.70 8.49
C THR A 188 -31.89 0.80 9.70
N VAL A 189 -31.88 1.37 10.91
CA VAL A 189 -32.24 0.64 12.16
C VAL A 189 -33.60 -0.07 12.01
N LYS A 190 -34.57 0.61 11.40
CA LYS A 190 -35.88 0.04 11.09
C LYS A 190 -35.77 -1.20 10.19
N ALA A 191 -35.01 -1.13 9.10
CA ALA A 191 -34.81 -2.26 8.20
C ALA A 191 -34.07 -3.43 8.88
N ALA A 192 -33.08 -3.14 9.73
CA ALA A 192 -32.35 -4.16 10.49
C ALA A 192 -33.27 -4.91 11.47
N VAL A 193 -34.12 -4.20 12.20
CA VAL A 193 -35.07 -4.78 13.15
C VAL A 193 -36.20 -5.53 12.44
N GLU A 194 -36.78 -4.96 11.38
CA GLU A 194 -37.90 -5.57 10.66
C GLU A 194 -37.50 -6.80 9.84
N LYS A 195 -36.30 -6.79 9.24
CA LYS A 195 -35.83 -7.88 8.36
C LYS A 195 -34.90 -8.88 9.08
N GLY A 196 -34.52 -8.61 10.33
CA GLY A 196 -33.53 -9.41 11.06
C GLY A 196 -32.16 -9.45 10.36
N THR A 197 -31.85 -8.45 9.51
CA THR A 197 -30.63 -8.43 8.71
C THR A 197 -29.44 -7.95 9.52
N ASP A 198 -28.43 -8.80 9.66
CA ASP A 198 -27.10 -8.47 10.21
C ASP A 198 -26.12 -8.10 9.08
N ILE A 199 -24.88 -7.72 9.42
CA ILE A 199 -23.83 -7.36 8.45
C ILE A 199 -23.54 -8.56 7.54
N ILE A 200 -24.07 -8.53 6.32
CA ILE A 200 -23.76 -9.52 5.29
C ILE A 200 -22.33 -9.26 4.82
N SER A 201 -21.42 -10.13 5.22
CA SER A 201 -20.02 -10.10 4.81
C SER A 201 -19.75 -11.18 3.77
N LEU A 202 -19.32 -10.80 2.56
CA LEU A 202 -18.87 -11.76 1.55
C LEU A 202 -17.39 -12.05 1.79
N LYS A 203 -17.06 -13.29 2.16
CA LYS A 203 -15.66 -13.72 2.31
C LYS A 203 -15.12 -14.22 0.98
N ARG A 204 -14.02 -13.62 0.52
CA ARG A 204 -13.22 -14.09 -0.62
C ARG A 204 -11.91 -14.63 -0.10
N LEU A 205 -11.63 -15.89 -0.39
CA LEU A 205 -10.32 -16.47 -0.15
C LEU A 205 -9.33 -15.85 -1.14
N VAL A 206 -8.23 -15.32 -0.64
CA VAL A 206 -7.20 -14.69 -1.50
C VAL A 206 -6.05 -15.67 -1.71
N ALA A 207 -5.53 -16.21 -0.62
CA ALA A 207 -4.47 -17.21 -0.64
C ALA A 207 -4.61 -18.15 0.56
N GLU A 208 -4.43 -19.44 0.31
CA GLU A 208 -4.16 -20.43 1.36
C GLU A 208 -2.66 -20.65 1.44
N VAL A 209 -2.17 -20.92 2.66
CA VAL A 209 -0.78 -21.37 2.84
C VAL A 209 -0.75 -22.89 2.78
N ASP A 210 0.21 -23.44 2.03
CA ASP A 210 0.41 -24.90 1.92
C ASP A 210 0.72 -25.53 3.30
N GLU A 211 1.47 -24.80 4.12
CA GLU A 211 1.75 -25.15 5.50
C GLU A 211 1.31 -24.05 6.46
N ARG A 212 0.69 -24.48 7.57
CA ARG A 212 0.20 -23.56 8.61
C ARG A 212 1.34 -22.71 9.17
N LYS A 213 1.24 -21.39 9.00
CA LYS A 213 2.22 -20.44 9.55
C LYS A 213 2.19 -20.47 11.08
N ARG A 214 3.37 -20.59 11.70
CA ARG A 214 3.57 -20.51 13.15
C ARG A 214 4.06 -19.12 13.54
N VAL A 215 3.99 -18.79 14.84
CA VAL A 215 4.47 -17.50 15.35
C VAL A 215 5.93 -17.27 14.96
N LYS A 216 6.80 -18.28 15.07
CA LYS A 216 8.21 -18.20 14.68
C LYS A 216 8.44 -17.77 13.22
N ASP A 217 7.48 -17.99 12.33
CA ASP A 217 7.59 -17.67 10.90
C ASP A 217 7.16 -16.22 10.60
N THR A 218 6.74 -15.45 11.61
CA THR A 218 6.31 -14.05 11.50
C THR A 218 7.45 -13.10 11.86
N ASN A 219 7.35 -11.82 11.47
CA ASN A 219 8.33 -10.81 11.90
C ASN A 219 8.50 -10.76 13.41
N VAL A 220 7.38 -10.81 14.16
CA VAL A 220 7.40 -10.84 15.63
C VAL A 220 8.12 -12.09 16.13
N GLY A 221 7.87 -13.25 15.51
CA GLY A 221 8.57 -14.48 15.87
C GLY A 221 10.07 -14.43 15.62
N GLN A 222 10.50 -13.80 14.53
CA GLN A 222 11.92 -13.59 14.25
C GLN A 222 12.58 -12.67 15.29
N THR A 223 11.89 -11.60 15.71
CA THR A 223 12.34 -10.75 16.81
C THR A 223 12.48 -11.55 18.12
N LEU A 224 11.46 -12.32 18.50
CA LEU A 224 11.49 -13.15 19.71
C LEU A 224 12.62 -14.20 19.66
N LEU A 225 12.89 -14.80 18.50
CA LEU A 225 13.99 -15.74 18.34
C LEU A 225 15.36 -15.06 18.48
N SER A 226 15.51 -13.83 17.98
CA SER A 226 16.73 -13.04 18.19
C SER A 226 16.92 -12.71 19.67
N GLU A 227 15.86 -12.26 20.35
CA GLU A 227 15.91 -11.95 21.79
C GLU A 227 16.25 -13.20 22.63
N ILE A 228 15.73 -14.37 22.26
CA ILE A 228 16.10 -15.65 22.91
C ILE A 228 17.60 -15.91 22.72
N ALA A 229 18.11 -15.76 21.50
CA ALA A 229 19.54 -15.98 21.23
C ALA A 229 20.43 -15.00 22.01
N ASP A 230 20.05 -13.72 22.10
CA ASP A 230 20.77 -12.71 22.88
C ASP A 230 20.78 -13.06 24.38
N LEU A 231 19.66 -13.57 24.91
CA LEU A 231 19.55 -14.02 26.31
C LEU A 231 20.37 -15.30 26.56
N GLU A 232 20.44 -16.21 25.60
CA GLU A 232 21.28 -17.41 25.68
C GLU A 232 22.77 -17.03 25.76
N VAL A 233 23.22 -16.09 24.93
CA VAL A 233 24.60 -15.55 24.97
C VAL A 233 24.88 -14.88 26.33
N LEU A 234 23.96 -14.08 26.84
CA LEU A 234 24.12 -13.42 28.13
C LEU A 234 24.17 -14.41 29.29
N PHE A 235 23.39 -15.49 29.21
CA PHE A 235 23.40 -16.56 30.21
C PHE A 235 24.71 -17.37 30.17
N GLU A 236 25.20 -17.73 28.99
CA GLU A 236 26.45 -18.48 28.82
C GLU A 236 27.68 -17.70 29.30
N HIS A 237 27.68 -16.37 29.13
CA HIS A 237 28.76 -15.48 29.53
C HIS A 237 28.47 -14.74 30.84
N TYR A 238 27.50 -15.17 31.64
CA TYR A 238 27.07 -14.46 32.84
C TYR A 238 28.21 -14.18 33.84
N GLU A 239 29.15 -15.12 33.97
CA GLU A 239 30.31 -14.99 34.86
C GLU A 239 31.46 -14.17 34.25
N ASP A 240 31.40 -13.86 32.95
CA ASP A 240 32.39 -13.03 32.23
C ASP A 240 32.04 -11.53 32.27
N TYR A 241 30.85 -11.18 32.78
CA TYR A 241 30.34 -9.81 32.98
C TYR A 241 30.40 -9.38 34.45
#